data_AF-A0A2D0HB04-F1
#
_entry.id   AF-A0A2D0HB04-F1
#
_cell.length_a   1.000
_cell.length_b   1.000
_cell.length_c   1.000
_cell.angle_alpha   90.00
_cell.angle_beta   90.00
_cell.angle_gamma   90.00
#
_symmetry.space_group_name_H-M   'P 1'
#
loop_
_entity.id
_entity.type
_entity.pdbx_description
1 polymer ?
#
loop_
_entity_poly.entity_id
_entity_poly.type
_entity_poly.pdbx_seq_one_letter_code
_entity_poly.pdbx_strand_id
1 'polypeptide(L)'
;WGMPWLLGIDPEVFPIYLGLPWGLAMGPLPNIPLPMPIYTRVCPPIVFQRYGPEAASDRHYVNECYELVVSQMQQELDHLVNLTAKS
;
A
#
# COMPACT_ATOMS: atom_id res chain seq x y z
N TRP A 1 35.91 -18.98 -9.33
CA TRP A 1 34.60 -19.57 -9.01
C TRP A 1 33.91 -18.58 -8.10
N GLY A 2 32.96 -17.81 -8.64
CA GLY A 2 32.19 -16.81 -7.92
C GLY A 2 31.05 -16.37 -8.82
N MET A 3 29.81 -16.41 -8.32
CA MET A 3 28.65 -15.96 -9.10
C MET A 3 28.72 -14.44 -9.25
N PRO A 4 28.49 -13.88 -10.46
CA PRO A 4 28.50 -12.43 -10.64
C PRO A 4 27.23 -11.82 -10.02
N TRP A 5 27.39 -11.25 -8.83
CA TRP A 5 26.34 -10.48 -8.16
C TRP A 5 26.14 -9.11 -8.81
N LEU A 6 24.91 -8.59 -8.75
CA LEU A 6 24.57 -7.25 -9.24
C LEU A 6 25.51 -6.21 -8.61
N LEU A 7 26.05 -5.31 -9.45
CA LEU A 7 26.94 -4.20 -9.06
C LEU A 7 28.32 -4.60 -8.50
N GLY A 8 28.73 -5.88 -8.61
CA GLY A 8 30.07 -6.31 -8.17
C GLY A 8 30.25 -6.31 -6.65
N ILE A 9 29.15 -6.28 -5.89
CA ILE A 9 29.15 -6.43 -4.44
C ILE A 9 29.11 -7.93 -4.14
N ASP A 10 30.13 -8.46 -3.47
CA ASP A 10 30.17 -9.83 -2.97
C ASP A 10 29.69 -9.81 -1.50
N PRO A 11 28.41 -10.07 -1.21
CA PRO A 11 27.96 -10.14 0.17
C PRO A 11 28.52 -11.43 0.77
N GLU A 12 29.54 -11.31 1.62
CA GLU A 12 30.10 -12.41 2.42
C GLU A 12 29.01 -13.15 3.24
N VAL A 13 27.84 -12.53 3.42
CA VAL A 13 26.65 -13.09 4.08
C VAL A 13 25.40 -12.87 3.21
N PHE A 14 24.71 -13.97 2.85
CA PHE A 14 23.44 -13.93 2.12
C PHE A 14 22.30 -13.44 3.05
N PRO A 15 21.63 -12.31 2.76
CA PRO A 15 20.59 -11.79 3.64
C PRO A 15 19.30 -12.61 3.50
N ILE A 16 18.87 -13.18 4.62
CA ILE A 16 17.61 -13.89 4.77
C ILE A 16 16.69 -13.00 5.61
N TYR A 17 15.64 -12.46 5.01
CA TYR A 17 14.65 -11.64 5.70
C TYR A 17 13.45 -12.49 6.11
N LEU A 18 13.12 -12.53 7.40
CA LEU A 18 11.90 -13.14 7.93
C LEU A 18 10.85 -12.05 8.15
N GLY A 19 9.89 -11.94 7.24
CA GLY A 19 8.78 -10.98 7.33
C GLY A 19 7.43 -11.70 7.34
N LEU A 20 6.74 -11.73 8.49
CA LEU A 20 5.33 -12.15 8.53
C LEU A 20 4.45 -11.02 7.94
N PRO A 21 3.34 -11.33 7.23
CA PRO A 21 2.76 -12.65 6.98
C PRO A 21 3.34 -13.45 5.78
N TRP A 22 4.28 -12.92 4.98
CA TRP A 22 4.67 -13.51 3.68
C TRP A 22 5.98 -14.32 3.64
N GLY A 23 6.65 -14.55 4.78
CA GLY A 23 7.69 -15.59 4.93
C GLY A 23 9.14 -15.14 4.74
N LEU A 24 9.96 -16.07 4.20
CA LEU A 24 11.41 -15.98 4.06
C LEU A 24 11.78 -15.33 2.71
N ALA A 25 12.16 -14.05 2.70
CA ALA A 25 12.70 -13.41 1.52
C ALA A 25 14.22 -13.66 1.43
N MET A 26 14.64 -14.31 0.34
CA MET A 26 16.02 -14.69 0.08
C MET A 26 16.63 -13.75 -0.96
N GLY A 27 17.63 -12.97 -0.55
CA GLY A 27 18.46 -12.14 -1.43
C GLY A 27 17.85 -10.79 -1.82
N PRO A 28 18.66 -9.87 -2.38
CA PRO A 28 18.19 -8.60 -2.92
C PRO A 28 17.46 -8.87 -4.23
N LEU A 29 16.21 -9.34 -4.16
CA LEU A 29 15.34 -9.36 -5.33
C LEU A 29 15.08 -7.89 -5.71
N PRO A 30 15.62 -7.39 -6.84
CA PRO A 30 15.23 -6.07 -7.30
C PRO A 30 13.72 -6.10 -7.53
N ASN A 31 12.99 -5.19 -6.88
CA ASN A 31 11.59 -4.97 -7.22
C ASN A 31 11.58 -4.38 -8.63
N ILE A 32 11.37 -5.22 -9.64
CA ILE A 32 11.22 -4.79 -11.03
C ILE A 32 9.76 -4.36 -11.16
N PRO A 33 9.45 -3.04 -11.19
CA PRO A 33 8.08 -2.60 -11.39
C PRO A 33 7.61 -3.11 -12.76
N LEU A 34 6.42 -3.69 -12.81
CA LEU A 34 5.82 -4.10 -14.08
C LEU A 34 5.62 -2.84 -14.95
N PRO A 35 5.92 -2.90 -16.26
CA PRO A 35 5.74 -1.77 -17.17
C PRO A 35 4.25 -1.57 -17.48
N MET A 36 3.52 -1.02 -16.52
CA MET A 36 2.10 -0.70 -16.65
C MET A 36 1.83 0.74 -16.18
N PRO A 37 0.87 1.45 -16.80
CA PRO A 37 0.50 2.79 -16.37
C PRO A 37 -0.12 2.76 -14.97
N ILE A 38 0.35 3.64 -14.09
CA ILE A 38 -0.20 3.84 -12.74
C ILE A 38 -0.97 5.15 -12.74
N TYR A 39 -2.24 5.09 -12.34
CA TYR A 39 -3.11 6.25 -12.22
C TYR A 39 -3.34 6.58 -10.75
N THR A 40 -3.29 7.86 -10.41
CA THR A 40 -3.53 8.34 -9.04
C THR A 40 -4.37 9.60 -9.09
N ARG A 41 -5.30 9.74 -8.14
CA ARG A 41 -6.18 10.90 -8.02
C ARG A 41 -6.22 11.35 -6.56
N VAL A 42 -6.05 12.66 -6.35
CA VAL A 42 -6.25 13.28 -5.04
C VAL A 42 -7.74 13.57 -4.88
N CYS A 43 -8.34 13.00 -3.83
CA CYS A 43 -9.76 13.14 -3.52
C CYS A 43 -10.01 14.33 -2.58
N PRO A 44 -11.26 14.82 -2.48
CA PRO A 44 -11.65 15.79 -1.46
C PRO A 44 -11.34 15.27 -0.04
N PRO A 45 -11.13 16.17 0.95
CA PRO A 45 -10.88 15.77 2.32
C PRO A 45 -12.09 15.07 2.95
N ILE A 46 -11.82 14.04 3.76
CA ILE A 46 -12.83 13.36 4.57
C ILE A 46 -12.93 14.07 5.91
N VAL A 47 -14.12 14.55 6.26
CA VAL A 47 -14.38 15.29 7.50
C VAL A 47 -15.29 14.46 8.41
N PHE A 48 -14.90 14.34 9.67
CA PHE A 48 -15.66 13.64 10.70
C PHE A 48 -16.49 14.63 11.52
N GLN A 49 -17.58 14.16 12.14
CA GLN A 49 -18.48 15.05 12.89
C GLN A 49 -17.95 15.39 14.29
N ARG A 50 -17.31 14.42 14.94
CA ARG A 50 -16.78 14.47 16.30
C ARG A 50 -15.30 14.12 16.29
N TYR A 51 -14.56 14.79 17.16
CA TYR A 51 -13.12 14.64 17.37
C TYR A 51 -12.81 14.61 18.86
N GLY A 52 -11.63 14.09 19.22
CA GLY A 52 -11.12 14.06 20.60
C GLY A 52 -11.07 12.65 21.21
N PRO A 53 -10.52 12.52 22.43
CA PRO A 53 -10.35 11.24 23.11
C PRO A 53 -11.66 10.47 23.32
N GLU A 54 -12.76 11.17 23.57
CA GLU A 54 -14.08 10.60 23.79
C GLU A 54 -14.61 9.97 22.50
N ALA A 55 -14.45 10.65 21.36
CA ALA A 55 -14.83 10.14 20.06
C ALA A 55 -13.97 8.94 19.65
N ALA A 56 -12.67 8.96 19.95
CA ALA A 56 -11.76 7.84 19.67
C ALA A 56 -12.01 6.61 20.56
N SER A 57 -12.61 6.80 21.74
CA SER A 57 -12.95 5.70 22.66
C SER A 57 -14.29 5.03 22.33
N ASP A 58 -15.14 5.69 21.55
CA ASP A 58 -16.41 5.15 21.06
C ASP A 58 -16.17 4.23 19.86
N ARG A 59 -16.17 2.91 20.12
CA ARG A 59 -15.92 1.89 19.08
C ARG A 59 -16.93 1.93 17.94
N HIS A 60 -18.19 2.25 18.22
CA HIS A 60 -19.21 2.32 17.18
C HIS A 60 -18.91 3.49 16.25
N TYR A 61 -18.59 4.65 16.81
CA TYR A 61 -18.24 5.83 16.03
C TYR A 61 -16.95 5.65 15.22
N VAL A 62 -15.92 5.02 15.78
CA VAL A 62 -14.69 4.71 15.03
C VAL A 62 -15.00 3.78 13.84
N ASN A 63 -15.89 2.81 14.03
CA ASN A 63 -16.31 1.93 12.95
C ASN A 63 -17.09 2.69 11.87
N GLU A 64 -17.98 3.61 12.24
CA GLU A 64 -18.68 4.48 11.30
C GLU A 64 -17.71 5.35 10.48
N CYS A 65 -16.70 5.95 11.13
CA CYS A 65 -15.64 6.69 10.45
C CYS A 65 -14.84 5.81 9.48
N TYR A 66 -14.56 4.57 9.87
CA TYR A 66 -13.90 3.59 9.01
C TYR A 66 -14.73 3.27 7.76
N GLU A 67 -16.00 2.91 7.93
CA GLU A 67 -16.91 2.59 6.82
C GLU A 67 -17.10 3.80 5.88
N LEU A 68 -17.14 5.02 6.43
CA LEU A 68 -17.16 6.25 5.65
C LEU A 68 -15.92 6.36 4.74
N VAL A 69 -14.72 6.16 5.29
CA VAL A 69 -13.48 6.24 4.51
C VAL A 69 -13.43 5.15 3.45
N VAL A 70 -13.73 3.90 3.82
CA VAL A 70 -13.69 2.76 2.90
C VAL A 70 -14.65 2.96 1.74
N SER A 71 -15.90 3.33 2.03
CA SER A 71 -16.92 3.53 1.00
C SER A 71 -16.56 4.66 0.03
N GLN A 72 -16.07 5.80 0.53
CA GLN A 72 -15.64 6.92 -0.32
C GLN A 72 -14.43 6.56 -1.18
N MET A 73 -13.41 5.93 -0.62
CA MET A 73 -12.22 5.52 -1.37
C MET A 73 -12.56 4.48 -2.44
N GLN A 74 -13.45 3.53 -2.15
CA GLN A 74 -13.89 2.55 -3.13
C GLN A 74 -14.64 3.22 -4.29
N GLN A 75 -15.56 4.14 -4.01
CA GLN A 75 -16.29 4.89 -5.05
C GLN A 75 -15.34 5.69 -5.95
N GLU A 76 -14.33 6.35 -5.38
CA GLU A 76 -13.36 7.12 -6.16
C GLU A 76 -12.40 6.22 -6.97
N LEU A 77 -12.06 5.02 -6.47
CA LEU A 77 -11.32 4.01 -7.23
C LEU A 77 -12.15 3.46 -8.40
N ASP A 78 -13.42 3.13 -8.18
CA ASP A 78 -14.33 2.67 -9.23
C ASP A 78 -14.48 3.75 -10.31
N HIS A 79 -14.57 5.01 -9.91
CA HIS A 79 -14.60 6.13 -10.85
C HIS A 79 -13.27 6.26 -11.61
N LEU A 80 -12.12 6.13 -10.93
CA LEU A 80 -10.80 6.18 -11.57
C LEU A 80 -10.65 5.10 -12.63
N VAL A 81 -11.06 3.86 -12.33
CA VAL A 81 -11.04 2.75 -13.30
C VAL A 81 -11.94 3.05 -14.49
N ASN A 82 -13.14 3.59 -14.26
CA ASN A 82 -14.06 3.96 -15.34
C ASN A 82 -13.54 5.10 -16.24
N LEU A 83 -12.75 6.02 -15.69
CA LEU A 83 -12.12 7.10 -16.46
C LEU A 83 -10.98 6.57 -17.33
N THR A 84 -10.14 5.70 -16.77
CA THR A 84 -8.96 5.16 -17.48
C THR A 84 -9.32 4.06 -18.47
N ALA A 85 -10.43 3.34 -18.27
CA ALA A 85 -10.94 2.40 -19.27
C ALA A 85 -11.49 3.09 -20.54
N LYS A 86 -11.77 4.40 -20.47
CA LYS A 86 -12.29 5.20 -21.59
C LYS A 86 -11.21 5.98 -22.35
N SER A 87 -9.98 6.04 -21.84
CA SER A 87 -8.82 6.71 -22.45
C SER A 87 -8.02 5.75 -23.31
#